data_AF-A0A7X4DNC8-F1
#
_entry.id   AF-A0A7X4DNC8-F1
#
_cell.length_a   1.000
_cell.length_b   1.000
_cell.length_c   1.000
_cell.angle_alpha   90.00
_cell.angle_beta   90.00
_cell.angle_gamma   90.00
#
_symmetry.space_group_name_H-M   'P 1'
#
loop_
_entity.id
_entity.type
_entity.pdbx_description
1 polymer ?
#
loop_
_entity_poly.entity_id
_entity_poly.type
_entity_poly.pdbx_seq_one_letter_code
_entity_poly.pdbx_strand_id
1 'polypeptide(L)' 'ILSGLSSELRQKLAAVRPETLGQAGRVEGMTPAALTLILARLRMDERRAS' A
#
# COMPACT_ATOMS: atom_id res chain seq x y z
N ILE A 1 5.66 -1.16 9.66
CA ILE A 1 4.18 -0.93 9.68
C ILE A 1 3.90 0.32 8.86
N LEU A 2 3.02 0.25 7.84
CA LEU A 2 2.53 1.43 7.12
C LEU A 2 1.60 2.21 8.05
N SER A 3 2.14 3.22 8.74
CA SER A 3 1.37 4.21 9.51
C SER A 3 0.44 4.94 8.54
N GLY A 4 -0.87 4.91 8.81
CA GLY A 4 -1.91 5.53 7.97
C GLY A 4 -2.83 4.54 7.21
N LEU A 5 -2.49 3.26 7.12
CA LEU A 5 -3.47 2.24 6.69
C LEU A 5 -4.32 1.75 7.87
N SER A 6 -5.53 1.25 7.62
CA SER A 6 -6.29 0.53 8.65
C SER A 6 -5.66 -0.85 8.93
N SER A 7 -5.96 -1.45 10.08
CA SER A 7 -5.54 -2.81 10.41
C SER A 7 -6.10 -3.83 9.43
N GLU A 8 -7.38 -3.70 9.08
CA GLU A 8 -8.07 -4.55 8.11
C GLU A 8 -7.40 -4.49 6.73
N LEU A 9 -7.13 -3.28 6.23
CA LEU A 9 -6.52 -3.12 4.91
C LEU A 9 -5.09 -3.68 4.88
N ARG A 10 -4.34 -3.55 5.99
CA ARG A 10 -3.04 -4.22 6.13
C ARG A 10 -3.14 -5.74 6.08
N GLN A 11 -4.13 -6.33 6.75
CA GLN A 11 -4.36 -7.78 6.72
C GLN A 11 -4.75 -8.25 5.32
N LYS A 12 -5.67 -7.53 4.65
CA LYS A 12 -6.07 -7.83 3.25
C LYS A 12 -4.88 -7.75 2.30
N LEU A 13 -4.05 -6.70 2.40
CA LEU A 13 -2.84 -6.57 1.58
C LEU A 13 -1.82 -7.68 1.88
N ALA A 14 -1.67 -8.08 3.14
CA ALA A 14 -0.76 -9.17 3.53
C ALA A 14 -1.23 -10.55 3.01
N ALA A 15 -2.55 -10.74 2.89
CA ALA A 15 -3.15 -11.94 2.33
C ALA A 15 -3.09 -11.97 0.78
N VAL A 16 -3.46 -10.87 0.13
CA VAL A 16 -3.49 -10.76 -1.34
C VAL A 16 -2.08 -10.66 -1.93
N ARG A 17 -1.14 -10.02 -1.23
CA ARG A 17 0.24 -9.74 -1.68
C ARG A 17 0.30 -9.19 -3.12
N PRO A 18 -0.34 -8.05 -3.40
CA PRO A 18 -0.35 -7.47 -4.73
C PRO A 18 1.07 -7.10 -5.19
N GLU A 19 1.42 -7.46 -6.42
CA GLU A 19 2.73 -7.17 -7.02
C GLU A 19 2.77 -5.77 -7.62
N THR A 20 1.61 -5.18 -7.92
CA THR A 20 1.50 -3.85 -8.53
C THR A 20 0.54 -2.96 -7.75
N LEU A 21 0.75 -1.65 -7.85
CA LEU A 21 -0.17 -0.67 -7.27
C LEU A 21 -1.58 -0.79 -7.86
N GLY A 22 -1.70 -1.17 -9.14
CA GLY A 22 -2.99 -1.42 -9.78
C GLY A 22 -3.72 -2.65 -9.23
N GLN A 23 -3.00 -3.71 -8.80
CA GLN A 23 -3.60 -4.82 -8.07
C GLN A 23 -4.00 -4.40 -6.66
N ALA A 24 -3.14 -3.65 -5.94
CA ALA A 24 -3.47 -3.12 -4.62
C ALA A 24 -4.74 -2.25 -4.66
N GLY A 25 -4.94 -1.49 -5.75
CA GLY A 25 -6.13 -0.67 -5.98
C GLY A 25 -7.45 -1.44 -6.09
N ARG A 26 -7.39 -2.75 -6.37
CA ARG A 26 -8.57 -3.62 -6.45
C ARG A 26 -8.89 -4.32 -5.13
N VAL A 27 -8.07 -4.15 -4.10
CA VAL A 27 -8.34 -4.71 -2.78
C VAL A 27 -9.59 -4.06 -2.19
N GLU A 28 -10.51 -4.86 -1.67
CA GLU A 28 -11.75 -4.37 -1.07
C GLU A 28 -11.47 -3.40 0.09
N GLY A 29 -12.15 -2.25 0.07
CA GLY A 29 -11.98 -1.18 1.06
C GLY A 29 -10.76 -0.29 0.79
N MET A 30 -10.05 -0.48 -0.31
CA MET A 30 -8.99 0.41 -0.74
C MET A 30 -9.56 1.79 -1.13
N THR A 31 -8.83 2.85 -0.77
CA THR A 31 -9.18 4.24 -1.12
C THR A 31 -8.06 4.91 -1.91
N PRO A 32 -8.36 5.95 -2.70
CA PRO A 32 -7.32 6.73 -3.40
C PRO A 32 -6.25 7.29 -2.44
N ALA A 33 -6.65 7.72 -1.24
CA ALA A 33 -5.72 8.21 -0.21
C ALA A 33 -4.77 7.10 0.29
N ALA A 34 -5.29 5.90 0.54
CA ALA A 34 -4.47 4.75 0.93
C ALA A 34 -3.49 4.35 -0.19
N LEU A 35 -3.91 4.35 -1.45
CA LEU A 35 -3.01 4.11 -2.59
C LEU A 35 -1.91 5.17 -2.71
N THR A 36 -2.26 6.43 -2.49
CA THR A 36 -1.29 7.53 -2.48
C THR A 36 -0.26 7.35 -1.38
N LEU A 37 -0.68 6.90 -0.20
CA LEU A 37 0.21 6.59 0.92
C LEU A 37 1.16 5.43 0.60
N ILE A 38 0.67 4.37 -0.04
CA ILE A 38 1.50 3.25 -0.50
C ILE A 38 2.55 3.76 -1.51
N LEU A 39 2.14 4.51 -2.53
CA LEU A 39 3.05 5.07 -3.53
C LEU A 39 4.11 6.00 -2.92
N ALA A 40 3.70 6.86 -1.99
CA ALA A 40 4.63 7.75 -1.29
C ALA A 40 5.68 6.95 -0.49
N ARG A 41 5.28 5.85 0.17
CA ARG A 41 6.21 4.98 0.89
C ARG A 41 7.21 4.30 -0.04
N LEU A 42 6.75 3.76 -1.17
CA LEU A 42 7.62 3.12 -2.17
C LEU A 42 8.71 4.09 -2.66
N ARG A 43 8.31 5.32 -3.02
CA ARG A 43 9.27 6.37 -3.43
C ARG A 43 10.26 6.76 -2.34
N MET A 44 9.84 6.73 -1.07
CA MET A 44 10.76 6.98 0.05
C MET A 44 11.76 5.84 0.23
N ASP A 45 11.37 4.59 -0.02
CA ASP A 45 12.28 3.45 0.02
C ASP A 45 13.30 3.51 -1.10
N GLU A 46 12.87 3.81 -2.32
CA GLU A 46 13.77 4.01 -3.47
C GLU A 46 14.83 5.06 -3.17
N ARG A 47 14.43 6.23 -2.65
CA ARG A 47 15.38 7.30 -2.27
C ARG A 47 16.32 6.95 -1.12
N ARG A 48 15.98 5.97 -0.28
CA ARG A 48 16.86 5.51 0.81
C ARG A 48 17.86 4.46 0.34
N ALA A 49 17.57 3.77 -0.76
CA ALA A 49 18.43 2.75 -1.34
C ALA A 49 19.50 3.35 -2.28
N SER A 50 19.34 4.62 -2.68
CA SER A 50 20.30 5.45 -3.40
C SER A 50 21.19 6.27 -2.46
#